data_AF-A0AAD6YNK6-F1
#
_entry.id   AF-A0AAD6YNK6-F1
#
_cell.length_a   1.000
_cell.length_b   1.000
_cell.length_c   1.000
_cell.angle_alpha   90.00
_cell.angle_beta   90.00
_cell.angle_gamma   90.00
#
_symmetry.space_group_name_H-M   'P 1'
#
loop_
_entity.id
_entity.type
_entity.pdbx_description
1 polymer ?
#
loop_
_entity_poly.entity_id
_entity_poly.type
_entity_poly.pdbx_seq_one_letter_code
_entity_poly.pdbx_strand_id
1 'polypeptide(L)'
;FLDHHVVDYVTTIPPSLKLMPIAGDSPGQWQMVEKWILRQAVKPFITEEVYLRKKVPFNPPPSGPPPVASQKLPLQMHLKARITQENVERLGFVNWPHIRELLFEYLESPKFLPNGGLDHRAGILISILSYIVLQERFNVPS
;
A
#
# COMPACT_ATOMS: atom_id res chain seq x y z
N PHE A 1 7.76 19.89 -1.54
CA PHE A 1 8.27 18.78 -0.69
C PHE A 1 9.56 18.17 -1.22
N LEU A 2 9.78 18.07 -2.54
CA LEU A 2 11.01 17.51 -3.12
C LEU A 2 12.05 18.57 -3.47
N ASP A 3 12.01 19.73 -2.82
CA ASP A 3 13.06 20.74 -3.01
C ASP A 3 14.33 20.29 -2.29
N HIS A 4 15.48 20.47 -2.94
CA HIS A 4 16.76 19.96 -2.45
C HIS A 4 17.18 20.56 -1.10
N HIS A 5 16.99 21.87 -0.88
CA HIS A 5 17.31 22.48 0.42
C HIS A 5 16.43 21.94 1.55
N VAL A 6 15.14 21.73 1.27
CA VAL A 6 14.21 21.11 2.23
C VAL A 6 14.62 19.68 2.54
N VAL A 7 14.98 18.90 1.52
CA VAL A 7 15.41 17.52 1.69
C VAL A 7 16.68 17.45 2.53
N ASP A 8 17.72 18.22 2.18
CA ASP A 8 19.00 18.26 2.90
C ASP A 8 18.77 18.60 4.37
N TYR A 9 17.98 19.64 4.66
CA TYR A 9 17.67 20.01 6.04
C TYR A 9 16.89 18.89 6.77
N VAL A 10 15.85 18.33 6.14
CA VAL A 10 15.05 17.27 6.76
C VAL A 10 15.89 16.01 7.03
N THR A 11 16.95 15.74 6.26
CA THR A 11 17.83 14.60 6.54
C THR A 11 18.57 14.73 7.87
N THR A 12 18.92 15.95 8.31
CA THR A 12 19.65 16.19 9.58
C THR A 12 18.74 16.12 10.82
N ILE A 13 17.42 16.21 10.64
CA ILE A 13 16.45 16.20 11.74
C ILE A 13 16.41 14.81 12.41
N PRO A 14 16.46 14.74 13.77
CA PRO A 14 16.33 13.50 14.52
C PRO A 14 15.05 12.71 14.16
N PRO A 15 15.12 11.37 14.05
CA PRO A 15 13.95 10.54 13.76
C PRO A 15 12.78 10.75 14.72
N SER A 16 13.05 11.06 16.00
CA SER A 16 12.03 11.34 17.03
C SER A 16 11.14 12.55 16.73
N LEU A 17 11.60 13.49 15.88
CA LEU A 17 10.81 14.64 15.44
C LEU A 17 10.05 14.37 14.13
N LYS A 18 10.44 13.32 13.40
CA LYS A 18 9.73 12.84 12.21
C LYS A 18 8.58 11.91 12.60
N LEU A 19 8.80 11.08 13.61
CA LEU A 19 7.86 10.14 14.21
C LEU A 19 7.86 10.31 15.72
N MET A 20 6.89 11.05 16.26
CA MET A 20 6.85 11.37 17.68
C MET A 20 5.97 10.37 18.44
N PRO A 21 6.48 9.72 19.51
CA PRO A 21 5.64 8.95 20.42
C PRO A 21 4.84 9.90 21.32
N ILE A 22 3.53 9.71 21.37
CA ILE A 22 2.63 10.38 22.31
C ILE A 22 1.90 9.34 23.14
N ALA A 23 1.51 9.70 24.36
CA ALA A 23 0.68 8.83 25.18
C ALA A 23 -0.65 8.56 24.44
N GLY A 24 -1.04 7.28 24.41
CA GLY A 24 -2.33 6.85 23.89
C GLY A 24 -3.44 7.02 24.91
N ASP A 25 -4.63 6.52 24.57
CA ASP A 25 -5.85 6.67 25.37
C ASP A 25 -5.82 5.82 26.67
N SER A 26 -4.94 4.82 26.73
CA SER A 26 -4.78 3.91 27.88
C SER A 26 -3.36 3.97 28.47
N PRO A 27 -3.18 3.80 29.79
CA PRO A 27 -1.86 3.73 30.42
C PRO A 27 -0.95 2.69 29.75
N GLY A 28 0.27 3.08 29.42
CA GLY A 28 1.25 2.21 28.76
C GLY A 28 1.06 2.05 27.25
N GLN A 29 0.00 2.61 26.65
CA GLN A 29 -0.13 2.68 25.21
C GLN A 29 0.58 3.92 24.66
N TRP A 30 1.30 3.74 23.56
CA TRP A 30 1.94 4.80 22.81
C TRP A 30 1.36 4.86 21.40
N GLN A 31 1.04 6.07 20.94
CA GLN A 31 0.67 6.32 19.56
C GLN A 31 1.82 7.04 18.85
N MET A 32 2.10 6.66 17.61
CA MET A 32 3.15 7.30 16.81
C MET A 32 2.53 8.34 15.88
N VAL A 33 2.94 9.60 16.02
CA VAL A 33 2.50 10.69 15.16
C VAL A 33 3.52 10.88 14.03
N GLU A 34 3.13 10.48 12.82
CA GLU A 34 3.92 10.72 11.62
C GLU A 34 3.96 12.21 11.25
N LYS A 35 5.08 12.62 10.64
CA LYS A 35 5.33 13.98 10.13
C LYS A 35 5.17 15.05 11.22
N TRP A 36 5.52 14.72 12.46
CA TRP A 36 5.24 15.57 13.61
C TRP A 36 5.82 16.98 13.47
N ILE A 37 7.10 17.10 13.10
CA ILE A 37 7.75 18.41 12.92
C ILE A 37 7.10 19.25 11.81
N LEU A 38 6.67 18.60 10.72
CA LEU A 38 5.92 19.27 9.66
C LEU A 38 4.58 19.78 10.20
N ARG A 39 3.85 18.96 10.98
CA ARG A 39 2.58 19.34 11.61
C ARG A 39 2.74 20.56 12.53
N GLN A 40 3.81 20.60 13.33
CA GLN A 40 4.11 21.77 14.17
C GLN A 40 4.37 23.02 13.33
N ALA A 41 5.19 22.91 12.29
CA ALA A 41 5.54 24.03 11.43
C ALA A 41 4.33 24.61 10.68
N VAL A 42 3.36 23.76 10.29
CA VAL A 42 2.18 24.21 9.54
C VAL A 42 0.98 24.58 10.42
N LYS A 43 1.03 24.30 11.72
CA LYS A 43 -0.08 24.51 12.66
C LYS A 43 -0.78 25.89 12.55
N PRO A 44 -0.09 27.03 12.41
CA PRO A 44 -0.78 28.33 12.30
C PRO A 44 -1.49 28.55 10.95
N PHE A 45 -1.29 27.67 9.96
CA PHE A 45 -1.82 27.81 8.60
C PHE A 45 -2.93 26.80 8.24
N ILE A 46 -3.24 25.86 9.14
CA ILE A 46 -4.24 24.81 8.91
C ILE A 46 -5.25 24.78 10.05
N THR A 47 -6.43 24.20 9.81
CA THR A 47 -7.42 23.99 10.86
C THR A 47 -6.97 22.89 11.82
N GLU A 48 -7.50 22.93 13.05
CA GLU A 48 -7.26 21.89 14.05
C GLU A 48 -7.68 20.50 13.53
N GLU A 49 -8.75 20.43 12.74
CA GLU A 49 -9.20 19.19 12.09
C GLU A 49 -8.11 18.59 11.18
N VAL A 50 -7.51 19.41 10.30
CA VAL A 50 -6.45 18.96 9.39
C VAL A 50 -5.18 18.61 10.19
N TYR A 51 -4.89 19.35 11.25
CA TYR A 51 -3.74 19.11 12.14
C TYR A 51 -3.86 17.78 12.89
N LEU A 52 -5.04 17.44 13.41
CA LEU A 52 -5.31 16.21 14.15
C LEU A 52 -5.59 15.00 13.26
N ARG A 53 -5.83 15.22 11.95
CA ARG A 53 -6.17 14.14 11.01
C ARG A 53 -5.09 13.07 10.97
N LYS A 54 -5.49 11.85 11.33
CA LYS A 54 -4.69 10.63 11.14
C LYS A 54 -4.52 10.37 9.65
N LYS A 55 -3.33 9.89 9.29
CA LYS A 55 -3.05 9.48 7.91
C LYS A 55 -4.03 8.37 7.53
N VAL A 56 -4.78 8.63 6.47
CA VAL A 56 -5.56 7.62 5.78
C VAL A 56 -4.79 7.25 4.52
N PRO A 57 -4.77 5.96 4.11
CA PRO A 57 -4.29 5.62 2.78
C PRO A 57 -5.06 6.45 1.75
N PHE A 58 -4.39 6.83 0.67
CA PHE A 58 -5.07 7.47 -0.44
C PHE A 58 -6.06 6.47 -1.01
N ASN A 59 -7.34 6.66 -0.72
CA ASN A 59 -8.41 5.91 -1.34
C ASN A 59 -8.95 6.78 -2.49
N PRO A 60 -8.81 6.37 -3.75
CA PRO A 60 -9.45 7.09 -4.83
C PRO A 60 -10.96 7.15 -4.55
N PRO A 61 -11.66 8.23 -4.94
CA PRO A 61 -13.10 8.25 -4.88
C PRO A 61 -13.64 7.00 -5.62
N PRO A 62 -14.68 6.33 -5.09
CA PRO A 62 -15.21 5.12 -5.71
C PRO A 62 -15.57 5.45 -7.17
N SER A 63 -14.79 4.87 -8.09
CA SER A 63 -14.96 5.09 -9.51
C SER A 63 -16.12 4.22 -9.99
N GLY A 64 -17.29 4.82 -10.10
CA GLY A 64 -18.46 4.23 -10.73
C GLY A 64 -19.38 3.43 -9.80
N PRO A 65 -20.47 2.87 -10.35
CA PRO A 65 -21.40 2.04 -9.59
C PRO A 65 -20.65 0.84 -8.98
N PRO A 66 -21.09 0.35 -7.81
CA PRO A 66 -20.51 -0.85 -7.22
C PRO A 66 -20.51 -1.97 -8.28
N PRO A 67 -19.41 -2.72 -8.43
CA PRO A 67 -19.34 -3.78 -9.41
C PRO A 67 -20.51 -4.73 -9.17
N VAL A 68 -21.24 -5.03 -10.25
CA VAL A 68 -22.27 -6.08 -10.23
C VAL A 68 -21.57 -7.36 -9.79
N ALA A 69 -22.19 -8.18 -8.94
CA ALA A 69 -21.54 -9.35 -8.31
C ALA A 69 -20.87 -10.32 -9.31
N SER A 70 -21.26 -10.27 -10.59
CA SER A 70 -20.70 -11.07 -11.69
C SER A 70 -19.51 -10.45 -12.42
N GLN A 71 -19.18 -9.17 -12.19
CA GLN A 71 -18.15 -8.45 -12.92
C GLN A 71 -16.84 -8.38 -12.13
N LYS A 72 -15.79 -8.96 -12.71
CA LYS A 72 -14.43 -8.89 -12.14
C LYS A 72 -13.89 -7.47 -12.22
N LEU A 73 -13.24 -7.02 -11.15
CA LEU A 73 -12.57 -5.72 -11.09
C LEU A 73 -11.41 -5.66 -12.12
N PRO A 74 -11.06 -4.46 -12.62
CA PRO A 74 -9.92 -4.29 -13.52
C PRO A 74 -8.62 -4.92 -13.00
N LEU A 75 -8.35 -4.78 -11.69
CA LEU A 75 -7.21 -5.42 -11.03
C LEU A 75 -7.28 -6.95 -11.07
N GLN A 76 -8.45 -7.54 -10.78
CA GLN A 76 -8.65 -8.99 -10.86
C GLN A 76 -8.41 -9.51 -12.28
N MET A 77 -8.91 -8.81 -13.29
CA MET A 77 -8.68 -9.16 -14.70
C MET A 77 -7.20 -9.09 -15.05
N HIS A 78 -6.51 -8.04 -14.62
CA HIS A 78 -5.09 -7.87 -14.88
C HIS A 78 -4.23 -8.95 -14.22
N LEU A 79 -4.50 -9.27 -12.95
CA LEU A 79 -3.80 -10.32 -12.22
C LEU A 79 -4.05 -11.70 -12.85
N LYS A 80 -5.30 -12.02 -13.21
CA LYS A 80 -5.65 -13.28 -13.90
C LYS A 80 -4.90 -13.43 -15.23
N ALA A 81 -4.74 -12.34 -15.98
CA ALA A 81 -4.09 -12.38 -17.28
C ALA A 81 -2.56 -12.54 -17.20
N ARG A 82 -1.92 -12.12 -16.10
CA ARG A 82 -0.46 -12.06 -15.99
C ARG A 82 0.14 -13.14 -15.09
N ILE A 83 -0.57 -13.55 -14.05
CA ILE A 83 -0.12 -14.59 -13.12
C ILE A 83 -0.53 -15.95 -13.69
N THR A 84 0.24 -16.41 -14.67
CA THR A 84 0.10 -17.74 -15.29
C THR A 84 1.16 -18.69 -14.76
N GLN A 85 0.96 -20.00 -14.99
CA GLN A 85 1.91 -21.02 -14.56
C GLN A 85 3.29 -20.77 -15.14
N GLU A 86 3.35 -20.49 -16.44
CA GLU A 86 4.60 -20.28 -17.18
C GLU A 86 5.39 -19.09 -16.62
N ASN A 87 4.70 -17.98 -16.36
CA ASN A 87 5.33 -16.77 -15.82
C ASN A 87 5.81 -16.96 -14.38
N VAL A 88 5.06 -17.69 -13.56
CA VAL A 88 5.42 -17.94 -12.16
C VAL A 88 6.56 -18.96 -12.06
N GLU A 89 6.52 -20.03 -12.84
CA GLU A 89 7.58 -21.05 -12.87
C GLU A 89 8.90 -20.47 -13.39
N ARG A 90 8.84 -19.53 -14.35
CA ARG A 90 10.03 -18.82 -14.84
C ARG A 90 10.73 -18.02 -13.74
N LEU A 91 10.04 -17.62 -12.66
CA LEU A 91 10.67 -16.92 -11.53
C LEU A 91 11.58 -17.82 -10.70
N GLY A 92 11.46 -19.16 -10.77
CA GLY A 92 12.38 -20.09 -10.08
C GLY A 92 12.24 -20.21 -8.56
N PHE A 93 11.79 -19.18 -7.84
CA PHE A 93 11.68 -19.19 -6.36
C PHE A 93 10.24 -19.19 -5.83
N VAL A 94 9.23 -19.20 -6.70
CA VAL A 94 7.81 -19.08 -6.33
C VAL A 94 7.07 -20.41 -6.55
N ASN A 95 6.31 -20.84 -5.54
CA ASN A 95 5.50 -22.06 -5.62
C ASN A 95 4.18 -21.81 -6.38
N TRP A 96 4.08 -22.31 -7.62
CA TRP A 96 2.88 -22.14 -8.45
C TRP A 96 1.59 -22.68 -7.81
N PRO A 97 1.52 -23.92 -7.28
CA PRO A 97 0.32 -24.43 -6.63
C PRO A 97 -0.28 -23.49 -5.58
N HIS A 98 0.57 -22.91 -4.72
CA HIS A 98 0.15 -21.97 -3.69
C HIS A 98 -0.37 -20.65 -4.29
N ILE A 99 0.34 -20.08 -5.27
CA ILE A 99 -0.08 -18.82 -5.91
C ILE A 99 -1.36 -19.01 -6.71
N ARG A 100 -1.56 -20.17 -7.35
CA ARG A 100 -2.78 -20.49 -8.09
C ARG A 100 -4.00 -20.51 -7.18
N GLU A 101 -3.90 -21.16 -6.01
CA GLU A 101 -4.97 -21.20 -5.02
C GLU A 101 -5.28 -19.80 -4.49
N LEU A 102 -4.24 -19.04 -4.13
CA LEU A 102 -4.38 -17.66 -3.67
C LEU A 102 -5.07 -16.75 -4.71
N LEU A 103 -4.68 -16.89 -5.99
CA LEU A 103 -5.29 -16.18 -7.10
C LEU A 103 -6.76 -16.57 -7.27
N PHE A 104 -7.07 -17.86 -7.24
CA PHE A 104 -8.44 -18.35 -7.35
C PHE A 104 -9.32 -17.78 -6.25
N GLU A 105 -8.91 -17.88 -4.98
CA GLU A 105 -9.68 -17.35 -3.86
C GLU A 105 -9.92 -15.84 -3.96
N TYR A 106 -8.91 -15.08 -4.39
CA TYR A 106 -9.03 -13.63 -4.59
C TYR A 106 -9.97 -13.26 -5.74
N LEU A 107 -9.99 -14.07 -6.81
CA LEU A 107 -10.89 -13.86 -7.95
C LEU A 107 -12.35 -14.13 -7.58
N GLU A 108 -12.62 -15.14 -6.74
CA GLU A 108 -13.97 -15.53 -6.35
C GLU A 108 -14.53 -14.68 -5.20
N SER A 109 -13.69 -14.28 -4.24
CA SER A 109 -14.15 -13.68 -2.98
C SER A 109 -13.33 -12.47 -2.52
N PRO A 110 -13.13 -11.42 -3.34
CA PRO A 110 -12.30 -10.28 -2.97
C PRO A 110 -12.84 -9.58 -1.72
N LYS A 111 -11.97 -9.30 -0.74
CA LYS A 111 -12.34 -8.55 0.46
C LYS A 111 -12.11 -7.05 0.23
N PHE A 112 -13.14 -6.25 0.47
CA PHE A 112 -13.02 -4.79 0.49
C PHE A 112 -12.89 -4.34 1.94
N LEU A 113 -11.74 -3.74 2.27
CA LEU A 113 -11.51 -3.24 3.61
C LEU A 113 -12.17 -1.86 3.79
N PRO A 114 -12.82 -1.58 4.92
CA PRO A 114 -13.50 -0.31 5.17
C PRO A 114 -12.55 0.90 5.21
N ASN A 115 -11.25 0.67 5.40
CA ASN A 115 -10.21 1.69 5.35
C ASN A 115 -9.69 1.98 3.92
N GLY A 116 -10.30 1.41 2.88
CA GLY A 116 -9.80 1.50 1.50
C GLY A 116 -8.53 0.68 1.25
N GLY A 117 -8.13 -0.15 2.21
CA GLY A 117 -6.99 -1.04 2.08
C GLY A 117 -7.24 -2.15 1.05
N LEU A 118 -6.15 -2.64 0.49
CA LEU A 118 -6.18 -3.77 -0.42
C LEU A 118 -6.26 -5.09 0.36
N ASP A 119 -6.99 -6.08 -0.16
CA ASP A 119 -6.96 -7.45 0.33
C ASP A 119 -5.51 -7.96 0.44
N HIS A 120 -5.14 -8.56 1.56
CA HIS A 120 -3.80 -9.12 1.77
C HIS A 120 -3.38 -10.08 0.64
N ARG A 121 -4.32 -10.86 0.09
CA ARG A 121 -4.07 -11.75 -1.06
C ARG A 121 -3.67 -10.96 -2.29
N ALA A 122 -4.36 -9.86 -2.56
CA ALA A 122 -4.01 -8.97 -3.66
C ALA A 122 -2.65 -8.29 -3.46
N GLY A 123 -2.25 -7.99 -2.21
CA GLY A 123 -0.89 -7.51 -1.92
C GLY A 123 0.20 -8.51 -2.35
N ILE A 124 0.01 -9.79 -2.02
CA ILE A 124 0.93 -10.87 -2.43
C ILE A 124 0.91 -11.01 -3.96
N LEU A 125 -0.27 -11.07 -4.58
CA LEU A 125 -0.41 -11.23 -6.04
C LEU A 125 0.21 -10.04 -6.81
N ILE A 126 0.07 -8.81 -6.33
CA ILE A 126 0.75 -7.63 -6.91
C ILE A 126 2.27 -7.75 -6.77
N SER A 127 2.77 -8.30 -5.65
CA SER A 127 4.19 -8.54 -5.47
C SER A 127 4.72 -9.57 -6.47
N ILE A 128 4.01 -10.68 -6.68
CA ILE A 128 4.34 -11.67 -7.72
C ILE A 128 4.30 -11.04 -9.11
N LEU A 129 3.24 -10.27 -9.43
CA LEU A 129 3.17 -9.54 -10.69
C LEU A 129 4.36 -8.61 -10.90
N SER A 130 4.82 -7.95 -9.83
CA SER A 130 5.98 -7.05 -9.89
C SER A 130 7.25 -7.83 -10.26
N TYR A 131 7.48 -9.01 -9.67
CA TYR A 131 8.60 -9.88 -10.05
C TYR A 131 8.51 -10.34 -11.51
N ILE A 132 7.31 -10.74 -11.98
CA ILE A 132 7.08 -11.11 -13.39
C ILE A 132 7.46 -9.94 -14.31
N VAL A 133 6.98 -8.73 -14.02
CA VAL A 133 7.29 -7.54 -14.80
C VAL A 133 8.78 -7.20 -14.77
N LEU A 134 9.43 -7.34 -13.61
CA LEU A 134 10.86 -7.08 -13.46
C LEU A 134 11.69 -8.05 -14.32
N GLN A 135 11.37 -9.33 -14.27
CA GLN A 135 12.03 -10.35 -15.08
C GLN A 135 11.84 -10.09 -16.58
N GLU A 136 10.62 -9.77 -17.03
CA GLU A 136 10.30 -9.53 -18.45
C GLU A 136 10.95 -8.27 -19.01
N ARG A 137 11.00 -7.19 -18.23
CA ARG A 137 11.43 -5.87 -18.71
C ARG A 137 12.91 -5.61 -18.51
N PHE A 138 13.48 -6.15 -17.45
CA PHE A 138 14.84 -5.82 -17.02
C PHE A 138 15.75 -7.06 -16.98
N ASN A 139 15.26 -8.22 -17.38
CA ASN A 139 16.00 -9.48 -17.40
C ASN A 139 16.70 -9.77 -16.07
N VAL A 140 16.02 -9.44 -14.96
CA VAL A 140 16.55 -9.68 -13.61
C VAL A 140 16.58 -11.20 -13.41
N PRO A 141 17.76 -11.80 -13.16
CA PRO A 141 17.82 -13.22 -12.84
C PRO A 141 17.02 -13.45 -11.56
N SER A 142 16.04 -14.32 -11.68
CA SER A 142 15.10 -14.67 -10.61
C SER A 142 15.19 -16.17 -10.39
#